data_AF-A0A7H8S1J7-F1
#
_entry.id   AF-A0A7H8S1J7-F1
#
_cell.length_a   1.000
_cell.length_b   1.000
_cell.length_c   1.000
_cell.angle_alpha   90.00
_cell.angle_beta   90.00
_cell.angle_gamma   90.00
#
_symmetry.space_group_name_H-M   'P 1'
#
loop_
_entity.id
_entity.type
_entity.pdbx_description
1 polymer ?
#
loop_
_entity_poly.entity_id
_entity_poly.type
_entity_poly.pdbx_seq_one_letter_code
_entity_poly.pdbx_strand_id
1 'polypeptide(L)'
;MIINTIMAEHKEGLFNCYYPKYYAEWFIKFRTLFGIRREKILTLGDGVTNHSSIIDTVPVCESKEVKNEELIAYKIDENEFYKSSFEALKKYFIYRRRSWKIPELKCTNISKVYIPYQIENKRQTFGKKEVSYLYEPSSQSYDKLKNYVIIQSFYRERGDIS
;
A
#
# COMPACT_ATOMS: atom_id res chain seq x y z
N MET A 1 -3.64 14.17 14.22
CA MET A 1 -2.53 14.25 13.24
C MET A 1 -3.15 14.28 11.85
N ILE A 2 -2.69 15.15 10.95
CA ILE A 2 -3.20 15.19 9.58
C ILE A 2 -2.40 14.22 8.72
N ILE A 3 -3.09 13.31 8.03
CA ILE A 3 -2.49 12.35 7.09
C ILE A 3 -3.10 12.49 5.70
N ASN A 4 -2.38 12.01 4.70
CA ASN A 4 -2.92 11.79 3.36
C ASN A 4 -3.43 10.34 3.26
N THR A 5 -4.69 10.13 2.91
CA THR A 5 -5.32 8.80 2.87
C THR A 5 -6.27 8.65 1.69
N ILE A 6 -6.56 7.41 1.28
CA ILE A 6 -7.51 7.15 0.20
C ILE A 6 -8.93 7.52 0.65
N MET A 7 -9.66 8.25 -0.20
CA MET A 7 -11.06 8.57 0.05
C MET A 7 -11.89 7.28 0.10
N ALA A 8 -12.57 7.05 1.22
CA ALA A 8 -13.48 5.91 1.36
C ALA A 8 -14.50 6.11 2.48
N GLU A 9 -15.68 5.51 2.30
CA GLU A 9 -16.75 5.49 3.29
C GLU A 9 -16.47 4.42 4.34
N HIS A 10 -16.41 4.83 5.61
CA HIS A 10 -16.10 3.96 6.73
C HIS A 10 -17.39 3.47 7.39
N LYS A 11 -17.45 2.21 7.78
CA LYS A 11 -18.54 1.68 8.58
C LYS A 11 -18.43 2.17 10.03
N GLU A 12 -19.56 2.55 10.60
CA GLU A 12 -19.63 3.00 11.99
C GLU A 12 -19.33 1.86 12.98
N GLY A 13 -18.75 2.22 14.12
CA GLY A 13 -18.50 1.29 15.23
C GLY A 13 -17.38 0.26 15.02
N LEU A 14 -16.68 0.29 13.89
CA LEU A 14 -15.52 -0.58 13.64
C LEU A 14 -14.21 0.09 14.07
N PHE A 15 -13.24 -0.74 14.49
CA PHE A 15 -11.88 -0.28 14.76
C PHE A 15 -11.21 0.11 13.44
N ASN A 16 -10.66 1.33 13.38
CA ASN A 16 -9.96 1.83 12.20
C ASN A 16 -8.44 1.68 12.37
N CYS A 17 -7.76 1.31 11.29
CA CYS A 17 -6.31 1.41 11.22
C CYS A 17 -5.86 1.93 9.85
N TYR A 18 -4.79 2.70 9.86
CA TYR A 18 -4.23 3.34 8.68
C TYR A 18 -2.87 2.73 8.41
N TYR A 19 -2.77 2.00 7.28
CA TYR A 19 -1.57 1.29 6.91
C TYR A 19 -0.66 2.14 6.00
N PRO A 20 0.63 2.32 6.33
CA PRO A 20 1.52 3.20 5.59
C PRO A 20 1.95 2.58 4.26
N LYS A 21 1.87 3.38 3.20
CA LYS A 21 2.35 3.03 1.86
C LYS A 21 3.13 4.19 1.24
N TYR A 22 3.88 3.89 0.19
CA TYR A 22 4.51 4.88 -0.67
C TYR A 22 4.00 4.74 -2.10
N TYR A 23 3.70 5.86 -2.74
CA TYR A 23 3.56 5.94 -4.20
C TYR A 23 4.82 6.57 -4.78
N ALA A 24 5.30 6.04 -5.91
CA ALA A 24 6.29 6.74 -6.71
C ALA A 24 5.88 6.82 -8.18
N GLU A 25 6.12 7.98 -8.77
CA GLU A 25 5.96 8.20 -10.20
C GLU A 25 7.31 8.16 -10.91
N TRP A 26 7.33 7.46 -12.04
CA TRP A 26 8.54 7.21 -12.81
C TRP A 26 8.34 7.55 -14.28
N PHE A 27 9.28 8.29 -14.84
CA PHE A 27 9.45 8.38 -16.29
C PHE A 27 10.53 7.40 -16.73
N ILE A 28 10.15 6.52 -17.64
CA ILE A 28 10.99 5.41 -18.08
C ILE A 28 11.23 5.55 -19.57
N LYS A 29 12.49 5.57 -19.96
CA LYS A 29 12.92 5.55 -21.36
C LYS A 29 13.72 4.29 -21.62
N PHE A 30 13.27 3.49 -22.60
CA PHE A 30 13.85 2.18 -22.86
C PHE A 30 13.87 1.87 -24.36
N ARG A 31 14.79 0.97 -24.78
CA ARG A 31 14.98 0.61 -26.18
C ARG A 31 14.35 -0.75 -26.47
N THR A 32 13.50 -0.78 -27.49
CA THR A 32 12.92 -1.99 -28.08
C THR A 32 13.56 -2.27 -29.44
N LEU A 33 13.20 -3.40 -30.04
CA LEU A 33 13.51 -3.72 -31.44
C LEU A 33 13.07 -2.64 -32.43
N PHE A 34 11.94 -2.00 -32.16
CA PHE A 34 11.31 -1.03 -33.06
C PHE A 34 11.67 0.43 -32.75
N GLY A 35 12.59 0.66 -31.81
CA GLY A 35 13.04 2.00 -31.43
C GLY A 35 12.90 2.30 -29.94
N ILE A 36 12.97 3.59 -29.59
CA ILE A 36 12.96 4.08 -28.22
C ILE A 36 11.53 4.41 -27.80
N ARG A 37 11.12 3.91 -26.64
CA ARG A 37 9.82 4.20 -26.01
C ARG A 37 10.00 5.01 -24.74
N ARG A 38 8.97 5.79 -24.39
CA ARG A 38 8.87 6.54 -23.15
C ARG A 38 7.51 6.25 -22.51
N GLU A 39 7.52 5.89 -21.24
CA GLU A 39 6.31 5.53 -20.49
C GLU A 39 6.36 6.14 -19.09
N LYS A 40 5.21 6.60 -18.59
CA LYS A 40 5.04 6.96 -17.18
C LYS A 40 4.52 5.71 -16.46
N ILE A 41 5.17 5.33 -15.37
CA ILE A 41 4.79 4.19 -14.53
C ILE A 41 4.65 4.63 -13.09
N LEU A 42 3.71 3.99 -12.39
CA LEU A 42 3.48 4.18 -10.97
C LEU A 42 3.91 2.92 -10.22
N THR A 43 4.55 3.09 -9.08
CA THR A 43 4.82 2.00 -8.15
C THR A 43 4.20 2.25 -6.79
N LEU A 44 3.68 1.18 -6.18
CA LEU A 44 3.17 1.16 -4.82
C LEU A 44 4.08 0.30 -3.95
N GLY A 45 4.59 0.90 -2.87
CA GLY A 45 5.42 0.24 -1.87
C GLY A 45 4.76 0.11 -0.52
N ASP A 46 5.02 -1.02 0.13
CA ASP A 46 4.66 -1.25 1.52
C ASP A 46 5.57 -0.47 2.47
N GLY A 47 5.02 0.46 3.25
CA GLY A 47 5.77 1.31 4.18
C GLY A 47 6.33 0.58 5.41
N VAL A 48 6.08 -0.73 5.54
CA VAL A 48 6.56 -1.57 6.64
C VAL A 48 7.51 -2.67 6.15
N THR A 49 7.19 -3.31 5.03
CA THR A 49 7.92 -4.49 4.50
C THR A 49 8.74 -4.22 3.24
N ASN A 50 8.63 -3.02 2.67
CA ASN A 50 9.31 -2.62 1.43
C ASN A 50 8.97 -3.43 0.16
N HIS A 51 7.90 -4.24 0.20
CA HIS A 51 7.38 -4.88 -1.00
C HIS A 51 6.82 -3.83 -1.96
N SER A 52 7.35 -3.79 -3.18
CA SER A 52 6.93 -2.85 -4.22
C SER A 52 6.26 -3.57 -5.39
N SER A 53 5.29 -2.90 -6.00
CA SER A 53 4.52 -3.39 -7.14
C SER A 53 4.27 -2.26 -8.14
N ILE A 54 4.04 -2.60 -9.41
CA ILE A 54 3.61 -1.64 -10.43
C ILE A 54 2.08 -1.56 -10.37
N ILE A 55 1.55 -0.33 -10.42
CA ILE A 55 0.10 -0.06 -10.41
C ILE A 55 -0.27 0.81 -11.61
N ASP A 56 -1.55 0.76 -12.00
CA ASP A 56 -2.04 1.49 -13.17
C ASP A 56 -2.49 2.91 -12.84
N THR A 57 -2.99 3.15 -11.63
CA THR A 57 -3.55 4.45 -11.21
C THR A 57 -3.24 4.74 -9.75
N VAL A 58 -3.01 6.02 -9.42
CA VAL A 58 -2.97 6.49 -8.03
C VAL A 58 -4.42 6.69 -7.58
N PRO A 59 -4.84 6.16 -6.42
CA PRO A 59 -6.17 6.42 -5.88
C PRO A 59 -6.33 7.89 -5.51
N VAL A 60 -7.57 8.38 -5.57
CA VAL A 60 -7.90 9.73 -5.09
C VAL A 60 -7.69 9.79 -3.59
N CYS A 61 -6.83 10.71 -3.16
CA CYS A 61 -6.48 10.87 -1.75
C CYS A 61 -7.05 12.17 -1.19
N GLU A 62 -7.31 12.17 0.11
CA GLU A 62 -7.73 13.33 0.89
C GLU A 62 -6.81 13.54 2.10
N SER A 63 -6.77 14.77 2.60
CA SER A 63 -6.17 15.07 3.89
C SER A 63 -7.19 14.83 4.99
N LYS A 64 -6.86 13.97 5.95
CA LYS A 64 -7.77 13.57 7.04
C LYS A 64 -7.07 13.71 8.38
N GLU A 65 -7.78 14.25 9.36
CA GLU A 65 -7.33 14.23 10.75
C GLU A 65 -7.66 12.88 11.40
N VAL A 66 -6.64 12.24 11.95
CA VAL A 66 -6.74 10.92 12.59
C VAL A 66 -5.98 10.89 13.90
N LYS A 67 -6.35 9.96 14.77
CA LYS A 67 -5.65 9.76 16.03
C LYS A 67 -4.36 8.98 15.78
N ASN A 68 -3.30 9.33 16.51
CA ASN A 68 -2.00 8.67 16.35
C ASN A 68 -2.07 7.17 16.68
N GLU A 69 -2.98 6.78 17.58
CA GLU A 69 -3.21 5.38 17.96
C GLU A 69 -3.79 4.52 16.84
N GLU A 70 -4.39 5.12 15.80
CA GLU A 70 -4.93 4.43 14.62
C GLU A 70 -3.88 4.27 13.50
N LEU A 71 -2.69 4.86 13.66
CA LEU A 71 -1.65 4.89 12.65
C LEU A 71 -0.63 3.76 12.85
N ILE A 72 -0.44 2.93 11.82
CA ILE A 72 0.70 2.03 11.75
C ILE A 72 1.92 2.86 11.30
N ALA A 73 3.00 2.81 12.07
CA ALA A 73 4.21 3.57 11.76
C ALA A 73 4.92 3.03 10.51
N TYR A 74 5.47 3.95 9.71
CA TYR A 74 6.45 3.59 8.69
C TYR A 74 7.66 2.94 9.36
N LYS A 75 8.09 1.77 8.87
CA LYS A 75 9.33 1.12 9.29
C LYS A 75 10.45 1.27 8.28
N ILE A 76 10.10 1.65 7.05
CA ILE A 76 11.05 1.93 5.98
C ILE A 76 10.97 3.39 5.56
N ASP A 77 12.12 3.96 5.25
CA ASP A 77 12.22 5.32 4.78
C ASP A 77 12.00 5.42 3.25
N GLU A 78 11.91 6.66 2.78
CA GLU A 78 11.68 6.97 1.38
C GLU A 78 12.83 6.52 0.47
N ASN A 79 14.07 6.58 0.94
CA ASN A 79 15.26 6.20 0.18
C ASN A 79 15.33 4.69 -0.03
N GLU A 80 14.95 3.92 0.99
CA GLU A 80 14.87 2.47 0.91
C GLU A 80 13.79 2.02 -0.08
N PHE A 81 12.62 2.66 -0.03
CA PHE A 81 11.55 2.45 -1.00
C PHE A 81 11.98 2.81 -2.42
N TYR A 82 12.65 3.95 -2.60
CA TYR A 82 13.18 4.39 -3.89
C TYR A 82 14.10 3.34 -4.51
N LYS A 83 15.08 2.85 -3.74
CA LYS A 83 16.05 1.83 -4.20
C LYS A 83 15.35 0.52 -4.57
N SER A 84 14.43 0.05 -3.73
CA SER A 84 13.64 -1.16 -3.97
C SER A 84 12.83 -1.05 -5.28
N SER A 85 12.09 0.05 -5.43
CA SER A 85 11.27 0.31 -6.62
C SER A 85 12.10 0.49 -7.89
N PHE A 86 13.25 1.18 -7.81
CA PHE A 86 14.17 1.36 -8.92
C PHE A 86 14.66 0.01 -9.46
N GLU A 87 15.13 -0.88 -8.58
CA GLU A 87 15.62 -2.19 -8.98
C GLU A 87 14.50 -3.10 -9.47
N ALA A 88 13.31 -3.04 -8.88
CA ALA A 88 12.13 -3.75 -9.36
C ALA A 88 11.74 -3.34 -10.79
N LEU A 89 11.69 -2.03 -11.06
CA LEU A 89 11.41 -1.48 -12.40
C LEU A 89 12.49 -1.86 -13.40
N LYS A 90 13.76 -1.69 -13.06
CA LYS A 90 14.89 -2.07 -13.91
C LYS A 90 14.78 -3.54 -14.34
N LYS A 91 14.54 -4.45 -13.38
CA LYS A 91 14.34 -5.89 -13.66
C LYS A 91 13.10 -6.12 -14.52
N TYR A 92 11.98 -5.48 -14.21
CA TYR A 92 10.75 -5.58 -15.00
C TYR A 92 10.99 -5.21 -16.47
N PHE A 93 11.67 -4.08 -16.74
CA PHE A 93 11.91 -3.66 -18.11
C PHE A 93 12.90 -4.55 -18.86
N ILE A 94 13.96 -5.00 -18.20
CA ILE A 94 14.94 -5.91 -18.81
C ILE A 94 14.29 -7.27 -19.13
N TYR A 95 13.64 -7.89 -18.14
CA TYR A 95 13.21 -9.28 -18.26
C TYR A 95 11.78 -9.45 -18.80
N ARG A 96 10.84 -8.60 -18.39
CA ARG A 96 9.43 -8.71 -18.83
C ARG A 96 9.18 -7.92 -20.11
N ARG A 97 9.64 -6.68 -20.18
CA ARG A 97 9.44 -5.82 -21.38
C ARG A 97 10.52 -5.99 -22.44
N ARG A 98 11.53 -6.84 -22.18
CA ARG A 98 12.64 -7.17 -23.10
C ARG A 98 13.35 -5.91 -23.62
N SER A 99 13.65 -4.97 -22.74
CA SER A 99 14.48 -3.81 -23.09
C SER A 99 15.89 -4.26 -23.48
N TRP A 100 16.38 -3.78 -24.62
CA TRP A 100 17.66 -4.16 -25.21
C TRP A 100 18.86 -3.51 -24.52
N LYS A 101 18.61 -2.48 -23.72
CA LYS A 101 19.58 -1.78 -22.89
C LYS A 101 18.98 -1.55 -21.51
N ILE A 102 19.83 -1.23 -20.53
CA ILE A 102 19.37 -0.77 -19.23
C ILE A 102 18.49 0.47 -19.45
N PRO A 103 17.24 0.47 -18.94
CA PRO A 103 16.34 1.61 -19.10
C PRO A 103 16.86 2.83 -18.31
N GLU A 104 16.61 4.02 -18.83
CA GLU A 104 16.76 5.27 -18.08
C GLU A 104 15.51 5.45 -17.21
N LEU A 105 15.66 5.42 -15.90
CA LEU A 105 14.58 5.57 -14.92
C LEU A 105 14.75 6.92 -14.20
N LYS A 106 13.75 7.79 -14.28
CA LYS A 106 13.70 9.06 -13.56
C LYS A 106 12.48 9.08 -12.65
N CYS A 107 12.70 9.08 -11.33
CA CYS A 107 11.61 9.32 -10.38
C CYS A 107 11.27 10.81 -10.38
N THR A 108 9.98 11.13 -10.49
CA THR A 108 9.50 12.52 -10.47
C THR A 108 8.85 12.91 -9.16
N ASN A 109 8.30 11.94 -8.43
CA ASN A 109 7.62 12.20 -7.17
C ASN A 109 7.58 10.93 -6.34
N ILE A 110 7.73 11.06 -5.03
CA ILE A 110 7.42 10.04 -4.04
C ILE A 110 6.46 10.66 -3.04
N SER A 111 5.39 9.94 -2.70
CA SER A 111 4.38 10.43 -1.78
C SER A 111 4.02 9.39 -0.74
N LYS A 112 3.91 9.86 0.50
CA LYS A 112 3.40 9.08 1.63
C LYS A 112 1.87 9.08 1.59
N VAL A 113 1.31 7.93 1.86
CA VAL A 113 -0.14 7.73 1.90
C VAL A 113 -0.45 6.65 2.93
N TYR A 114 -1.62 6.74 3.50
CA TYR A 114 -2.18 5.70 4.35
C TYR A 114 -3.38 5.06 3.67
N ILE A 115 -3.40 3.73 3.64
CA ILE A 115 -4.58 2.97 3.21
C ILE A 115 -5.46 2.73 4.44
N PRO A 116 -6.72 3.15 4.43
CA PRO A 116 -7.63 2.87 5.53
C PRO A 116 -8.03 1.40 5.51
N TYR A 117 -8.09 0.79 6.69
CA TYR A 117 -8.69 -0.52 6.92
C TYR A 117 -9.56 -0.46 8.17
N GLN A 118 -10.56 -1.33 8.22
CA GLN A 118 -11.40 -1.51 9.41
C GLN A 118 -11.39 -2.97 9.84
N ILE A 119 -11.58 -3.21 11.13
CA ILE A 119 -11.62 -4.56 11.69
C ILE A 119 -13.01 -4.85 12.20
N GLU A 120 -13.56 -5.98 11.75
CA GLU A 120 -14.89 -6.45 12.14
C GLU A 120 -14.77 -7.86 12.72
N ASN A 121 -15.30 -8.06 13.93
CA ASN A 121 -15.37 -9.38 14.54
C ASN A 121 -16.76 -9.98 14.30
N LYS A 122 -16.79 -11.18 13.71
CA LYS A 122 -18.05 -11.91 13.45
C LYS A 122 -18.05 -13.23 14.19
N ARG A 123 -19.16 -13.55 14.85
CA ARG A 123 -19.42 -14.90 15.37
C ARG A 123 -19.81 -15.81 14.20
N GLN A 124 -19.22 -17.00 14.12
CA GLN A 124 -19.65 -17.98 13.13
C GLN A 124 -21.02 -18.53 13.49
N THR A 125 -21.91 -18.64 12.51
CA THR A 125 -23.29 -19.12 12.67
C THR A 125 -23.37 -20.52 13.31
N PHE A 126 -22.33 -21.34 13.15
CA PHE A 126 -22.28 -22.73 13.64
C PHE A 126 -21.17 -22.99 14.68
N GLY A 127 -20.64 -21.96 15.35
CA GLY A 127 -19.63 -22.16 16.39
C GLY A 127 -19.49 -20.98 17.35
N LYS A 128 -19.06 -21.27 18.59
CA LYS A 128 -18.74 -20.23 19.59
C LYS A 128 -17.49 -19.40 19.28
N LYS A 129 -16.84 -19.64 18.12
CA LYS A 129 -15.57 -19.01 17.76
C LYS A 129 -15.82 -17.70 17.01
N GLU A 130 -15.27 -16.63 17.56
CA GLU A 130 -15.20 -15.34 16.91
C GLU A 130 -14.08 -15.31 15.87
N VAL A 131 -14.36 -14.71 14.71
CA VAL A 131 -13.40 -14.55 13.63
C VAL A 131 -13.30 -13.08 13.28
N SER A 132 -12.09 -12.54 13.35
CA SER A 132 -11.77 -11.18 12.93
C SER A 132 -11.50 -11.11 11.44
N TYR A 133 -12.16 -10.16 10.79
CA TYR A 133 -12.00 -9.85 9.38
C TYR A 133 -11.39 -8.46 9.22
N LEU A 134 -10.54 -8.31 8.20
CA LEU A 134 -10.07 -7.04 7.70
C LEU A 134 -11.01 -6.59 6.59
N TYR A 135 -11.54 -5.38 6.71
CA TYR A 135 -12.34 -4.71 5.70
C TYR A 135 -11.51 -3.60 5.06
N GLU A 136 -11.46 -3.56 3.73
CA GLU A 136 -10.86 -2.44 2.98
C GLU A 136 -11.98 -1.54 2.43
N PRO A 137 -12.18 -0.33 2.99
CA PRO A 137 -13.27 0.57 2.60
C PRO A 137 -13.28 0.97 1.12
N SER A 138 -12.11 1.16 0.50
CA SER A 138 -12.00 1.59 -0.90
C SER A 138 -12.52 0.55 -1.90
N SER A 139 -12.30 -0.74 -1.62
CA SER A 139 -12.72 -1.86 -2.47
C SER A 139 -13.98 -2.56 -1.95
N GLN A 140 -14.45 -2.17 -0.76
CA GLN A 140 -15.51 -2.83 0.00
C GLN A 140 -15.29 -4.34 0.20
N SER A 141 -14.01 -4.77 0.19
CA SER A 141 -13.65 -6.17 0.26
C SER A 141 -13.38 -6.62 1.70
N TYR A 142 -13.58 -7.91 1.94
CA TYR A 142 -13.29 -8.57 3.21
C TYR A 142 -12.26 -9.66 3.02
N ASP A 143 -11.32 -9.74 3.95
CA ASP A 143 -10.39 -10.86 4.07
C ASP A 143 -10.17 -11.22 5.54
N LYS A 144 -9.58 -12.39 5.82
CA LYS A 144 -9.31 -12.84 7.18
C LYS A 144 -8.14 -12.03 7.74
N LEU A 145 -8.33 -11.41 8.91
CA LEU A 145 -7.30 -10.58 9.56
C LEU A 145 -5.97 -11.33 9.77
N LYS A 146 -6.03 -12.65 10.00
CA LYS A 146 -4.85 -13.52 10.17
C LYS A 146 -3.87 -13.51 8.99
N ASN A 147 -4.32 -13.11 7.79
CA ASN A 147 -3.48 -13.01 6.60
C ASN A 147 -2.61 -11.73 6.63
N TYR A 148 -2.91 -10.78 7.52
CA TYR A 148 -2.29 -9.47 7.61
C TYR A 148 -1.59 -9.32 8.96
N VAL A 149 -0.48 -10.02 9.13
CA VAL A 149 0.23 -10.15 10.43
C VAL A 149 0.52 -8.80 11.09
N ILE A 150 0.95 -7.79 10.31
CA ILE A 150 1.26 -6.45 10.85
C ILE A 150 0.00 -5.77 11.41
N ILE A 151 -1.10 -5.80 10.66
CA ILE A 151 -2.37 -5.20 11.09
C ILE A 151 -2.93 -5.98 12.29
N GLN A 152 -2.80 -7.31 12.27
CA GLN A 152 -3.24 -8.16 13.38
C GLN A 152 -2.47 -7.86 14.67
N SER A 153 -1.14 -7.74 14.62
CA SER A 153 -0.33 -7.36 15.77
C SER A 153 -0.71 -5.97 16.29
N PHE A 154 -0.84 -5.01 15.37
CA PHE A 154 -1.25 -3.64 15.71
C PHE A 154 -2.62 -3.58 16.40
N TYR A 155 -3.58 -4.37 15.91
CA TYR A 155 -4.91 -4.48 16.49
C TYR A 155 -4.87 -5.14 17.86
N ARG A 156 -4.10 -6.22 18.07
CA ARG A 156 -4.02 -6.89 19.38
C ARG A 156 -3.42 -6.01 20.46
N GLU A 157 -2.36 -5.29 20.15
CA GLU A 157 -1.72 -4.35 21.08
C GLU A 157 -2.68 -3.25 21.60
N ARG A 158 -3.77 -2.99 20.87
CA ARG A 158 -4.75 -1.92 21.17
C ARG A 158 -6.13 -2.45 21.55
N GLY A 159 -6.51 -3.61 21.03
CA GLY A 159 -7.75 -4.30 21.36
C GLY A 159 -7.74 -4.91 22.76
N ASP A 160 -6.56 -5.07 23.37
CA ASP A 160 -6.43 -5.37 24.79
C ASP A 160 -6.63 -4.12 25.69
N ILE A 161 -6.86 -2.93 25.10
CA ILE A 161 -7.11 -1.66 25.82
C ILE A 161 -8.62 -1.35 25.94
N SER A 162 -9.51 -2.22 25.42
CA SER A 162 -10.97 -2.05 25.50
C SER A 162 -11.63 -2.95 26.53
#